data_AF-A0A7K0G538-F1
#
_entry.id   AF-A0A7K0G538-F1
#
_cell.length_a   1.000
_cell.length_b   1.000
_cell.length_c   1.000
_cell.angle_alpha   90.00
_cell.angle_beta   90.00
_cell.angle_gamma   90.00
#
_symmetry.space_group_name_H-M   'P 1'
#
loop_
_entity.id
_entity.type
_entity.pdbx_description
1 polymer ?
#
loop_
_entity_poly.entity_id
_entity_poly.type
_entity_poly.pdbx_seq_one_letter_code
_entity_poly.pdbx_strand_id
1 'polypeptide(L)'
;MANEALGAFGDRSLSNLAIETHGGRSDGEASMRTDDSEPTSSRSNIFTSEINDFLDGSMNRSEVALLQSMASKVSDGDRLIIVSCLGGAGAPGEQFGAAINKLTGNRLNVFLPKDFVTSVFKRYSTGLGLSLQDNFKV
;
A
#
# COMPACT_ATOMS: atom_id res chain seq x y z
N MET A 1 8.31 -0.67 -13.70
CA MET A 1 7.39 -0.31 -12.58
C MET A 1 6.39 -1.45 -12.36
N ALA A 2 5.79 -1.59 -11.16
CA ALA A 2 4.91 -2.73 -10.84
C ALA A 2 3.67 -2.83 -11.76
N ASN A 3 3.10 -1.69 -12.16
CA ASN A 3 1.97 -1.63 -13.10
C ASN A 3 2.34 -2.18 -14.49
N GLU A 4 3.56 -1.95 -14.98
CA GLU A 4 4.04 -2.44 -16.27
C GLU A 4 4.15 -3.96 -16.27
N ALA A 5 4.68 -4.54 -15.18
CA ALA A 5 4.72 -5.99 -15.00
C ALA A 5 3.31 -6.59 -14.93
N LEU A 6 2.38 -5.89 -14.26
CA LEU A 6 0.97 -6.28 -14.19
C LEU A 6 0.20 -6.07 -15.51
N GLY A 7 0.76 -5.31 -16.47
CA GLY A 7 0.20 -5.11 -17.80
C GLY A 7 0.12 -6.40 -18.64
N ALA A 8 0.90 -7.42 -18.29
CA ALA A 8 0.80 -8.75 -18.90
C ALA A 8 -0.48 -9.51 -18.51
N PHE A 9 -1.18 -9.06 -17.46
CA PHE A 9 -2.37 -9.69 -16.94
C PHE A 9 -3.63 -8.94 -17.38
N GLY A 10 -4.64 -9.71 -17.79
CA GLY A 10 -5.98 -9.18 -18.03
C GLY A 10 -6.62 -8.70 -16.72
N ASP A 11 -7.64 -7.86 -16.83
CA ASP A 11 -8.47 -7.54 -15.66
C ASP A 11 -9.17 -8.80 -15.16
N ARG A 12 -9.32 -8.91 -13.84
CA ARG A 12 -9.90 -10.07 -13.15
C ARG A 12 -9.27 -11.42 -13.54
N SER A 13 -7.94 -11.47 -13.62
CA SER A 13 -7.19 -12.68 -13.99
C SER A 13 -6.30 -13.22 -12.88
N LEU A 14 -6.02 -12.42 -11.86
CA LEU A 14 -5.23 -12.81 -10.70
C LEU A 14 -6.13 -13.21 -9.54
N SER A 15 -5.86 -14.38 -8.95
CA SER A 15 -6.57 -14.80 -7.73
C SER A 15 -6.03 -14.17 -6.45
N ASN A 16 -4.76 -13.80 -6.42
CA ASN A 16 -4.19 -13.08 -5.29
C ASN A 16 -3.13 -12.11 -5.81
N LEU A 17 -3.13 -10.89 -5.29
CA LEU A 17 -2.08 -9.90 -5.53
C LEU A 17 -1.64 -9.32 -4.19
N ALA A 18 -0.35 -9.35 -3.92
CA ALA A 18 0.26 -8.64 -2.81
C ALA A 18 1.12 -7.50 -3.35
N ILE A 19 0.91 -6.29 -2.83
CA ILE A 19 1.70 -5.11 -3.13
C ILE A 19 2.44 -4.74 -1.84
N GLU A 20 3.75 -4.84 -1.86
CA GLU A 20 4.61 -4.33 -0.79
C GLU A 20 5.07 -2.92 -1.14
N THR A 21 4.99 -2.01 -0.17
CA THR A 21 5.39 -0.61 -0.33
C THR A 21 5.83 -0.01 1.00
N HIS A 22 6.47 1.15 0.95
CA HIS A 22 6.68 1.97 2.13
C HIS A 22 5.40 2.71 2.46
N GLY A 23 5.11 2.88 3.75
CA GLY A 23 4.07 3.80 4.18
C GLY A 23 4.62 4.83 5.15
N GLY A 24 3.78 5.80 5.43
CA GLY A 24 4.13 6.90 6.29
C GLY A 24 2.90 7.48 6.98
N ARG A 25 3.19 8.43 7.86
CA ARG A 25 2.18 9.29 8.47
C ARG A 25 2.70 10.72 8.40
N SER A 26 1.90 11.62 7.85
CA SER A 26 2.17 13.07 7.82
C SER A 26 0.88 13.81 8.09
N ASP A 27 0.93 14.87 8.89
CA ASP A 27 -0.19 15.79 9.11
C ASP A 27 -1.51 15.13 9.54
N GLY A 28 -1.42 13.99 10.23
CA GLY A 28 -2.58 13.22 10.68
C GLY A 28 -3.16 12.26 9.64
N GLU A 29 -2.59 12.17 8.45
CA GLU A 29 -2.97 11.22 7.41
C GLU A 29 -1.97 10.07 7.30
N ALA A 30 -2.46 8.92 6.83
CA ALA A 30 -1.60 7.82 6.42
C ALA A 30 -1.32 7.92 4.92
N SER A 31 -0.15 7.41 4.52
CA SER A 31 0.26 7.37 3.12
C SER A 31 0.89 6.03 2.75
N MET A 32 0.87 5.74 1.45
CA MET A 32 1.70 4.70 0.85
C MET A 32 2.56 5.28 -0.27
N ARG A 33 3.75 4.74 -0.48
CA ARG A 33 4.61 5.13 -1.59
C ARG A 33 4.23 4.39 -2.88
N THR A 34 4.51 5.01 -4.01
CA THR A 34 4.27 4.47 -5.34
C THR A 34 5.55 4.03 -6.04
N ASP A 35 6.70 4.42 -5.48
CA ASP A 35 8.04 4.05 -5.94
C ASP A 35 9.00 3.87 -4.76
N ASP A 36 10.15 3.28 -5.04
CA ASP A 36 11.26 3.08 -4.10
C ASP A 36 12.36 4.14 -4.28
N SER A 37 12.00 5.32 -4.81
CA SER A 37 12.99 6.40 -5.04
C SER A 37 13.47 6.99 -3.72
N GLU A 38 14.67 7.58 -3.70
CA GLU A 38 15.16 8.25 -2.49
C GLU A 38 14.22 9.41 -2.07
N PRO A 39 14.18 9.78 -0.77
CA PRO A 39 13.07 10.52 -0.14
C PRO A 39 12.89 11.99 -0.58
N THR A 40 13.52 12.42 -1.67
CA THR A 40 13.68 13.84 -2.01
C THR A 40 12.45 14.47 -2.67
N SER A 41 11.39 13.72 -2.97
CA SER A 41 10.17 14.30 -3.54
C SER A 41 8.89 13.79 -2.87
N SER A 42 8.04 14.71 -2.41
CA SER A 42 6.70 14.45 -1.88
C SER A 42 5.73 13.84 -2.91
N ARG A 43 6.13 13.75 -4.17
CA ARG A 43 5.29 13.26 -5.29
C ARG A 43 5.08 11.75 -5.28
N SER A 44 5.92 11.01 -4.56
CA SER A 44 5.89 9.54 -4.57
C SER A 44 4.95 8.93 -3.52
N ASN A 45 4.03 9.71 -2.94
CA ASN A 45 3.06 9.23 -1.96
C ASN A 45 1.62 9.33 -2.48
N ILE A 46 0.78 8.40 -2.03
CA ILE A 46 -0.68 8.48 -2.09
C ILE A 46 -1.16 8.62 -0.64
N PHE A 47 -1.85 9.72 -0.36
CA PHE A 47 -2.48 10.01 0.93
C PHE A 47 -3.97 9.66 0.90
N THR A 48 -4.58 9.52 2.09
CA THR A 48 -6.03 9.27 2.23
C THR A 48 -6.88 10.30 1.50
N SER A 49 -6.56 11.60 1.67
CA SER A 49 -7.25 12.72 1.01
C SER A 49 -7.26 12.58 -0.50
N GLU A 50 -6.11 12.26 -1.09
CA GLU A 50 -5.93 12.13 -2.53
C GLU A 50 -6.72 10.96 -3.14
N ILE A 51 -6.93 9.88 -2.38
CA ILE A 51 -7.82 8.79 -2.79
C ILE A 51 -9.28 9.25 -2.80
N ASN A 52 -9.69 10.03 -1.79
CA ASN A 52 -11.05 10.55 -1.71
C ASN A 52 -11.34 11.56 -2.82
N ASP A 53 -10.41 12.46 -3.11
CA ASP A 53 -10.49 13.45 -4.19
C ASP A 53 -10.49 12.77 -5.59
N PHE A 54 -9.84 11.63 -5.72
CA PHE A 54 -9.94 10.82 -6.93
C PHE A 54 -11.31 10.15 -7.07
N LEU A 55 -11.84 9.62 -5.96
CA LEU A 55 -13.12 8.92 -5.92
C LEU A 55 -14.34 9.83 -6.11
N ASP A 56 -14.24 11.11 -5.75
CA ASP A 56 -15.29 12.10 -5.98
C ASP A 56 -15.16 12.83 -7.33
N GLY A 57 -14.06 12.59 -8.05
CA GLY A 57 -13.76 13.18 -9.36
C GLY A 57 -13.21 14.61 -9.31
N SER A 58 -12.88 15.12 -8.12
CA SER A 58 -12.31 16.47 -7.93
C SER A 58 -10.83 16.56 -8.33
N MET A 59 -10.11 15.43 -8.33
CA MET A 59 -8.71 15.37 -8.73
C MET A 59 -8.37 14.13 -9.56
N ASN A 60 -7.69 14.30 -10.69
CA ASN A 60 -7.12 13.18 -11.44
C ASN A 60 -5.69 12.87 -10.99
N ARG A 61 -5.60 11.96 -10.02
CA ARG A 61 -4.40 11.30 -9.47
C ARG A 61 -3.78 10.23 -10.37
N SER A 62 -2.71 10.48 -11.15
CA SER A 62 -2.12 9.42 -12.00
C SER A 62 -1.68 8.18 -11.19
N GLU A 63 -1.11 8.40 -10.02
CA GLU A 63 -0.64 7.39 -9.09
C GLU A 63 -1.81 6.59 -8.49
N VAL A 64 -2.91 7.27 -8.18
CA VAL A 64 -4.14 6.65 -7.67
C VAL A 64 -4.81 5.81 -8.76
N ALA A 65 -4.82 6.31 -10.01
CA ALA A 65 -5.30 5.57 -11.17
C ALA A 65 -4.45 4.32 -11.45
N LEU A 66 -3.13 4.40 -11.27
CA LEU A 66 -2.24 3.24 -11.37
C LEU A 66 -2.55 2.20 -10.29
N LEU A 67 -2.75 2.61 -9.03
CA LEU A 67 -3.16 1.70 -7.96
C LEU A 67 -4.49 1.03 -8.28
N GLN A 68 -5.48 1.78 -8.78
CA GLN A 68 -6.77 1.23 -9.21
C GLN A 68 -6.60 0.23 -10.36
N SER A 69 -5.74 0.53 -11.34
CA SER A 69 -5.45 -0.37 -12.47
C SER A 69 -4.71 -1.65 -12.05
N MET A 70 -3.85 -1.59 -11.04
CA MET A 70 -3.25 -2.80 -10.46
C MET A 70 -4.32 -3.62 -9.73
N ALA A 71 -5.21 -2.96 -8.99
CA ALA A 71 -6.30 -3.63 -8.28
C ALA A 71 -7.32 -4.29 -9.21
N SER A 72 -7.55 -3.74 -10.41
CA SER A 72 -8.47 -4.33 -11.41
C SER A 72 -8.01 -5.69 -11.94
N LYS A 73 -6.73 -6.04 -11.74
CA LYS A 73 -6.18 -7.35 -12.12
C LYS A 73 -6.69 -8.48 -11.24
N VAL A 74 -7.11 -8.18 -10.01
CA VAL A 74 -7.63 -9.16 -9.06
C VAL A 74 -9.09 -9.49 -9.39
N SER A 75 -9.40 -10.78 -9.41
CA SER A 75 -10.76 -11.27 -9.65
C SER A 75 -11.73 -10.86 -8.53
N ASP A 76 -13.03 -10.89 -8.83
CA ASP A 76 -14.06 -10.60 -7.83
C ASP A 76 -14.13 -11.73 -6.79
N GLY A 77 -14.08 -11.39 -5.50
CA GLY A 77 -14.03 -12.36 -4.38
C GLY A 77 -12.62 -12.85 -4.03
N ASP A 78 -11.62 -12.49 -4.81
CA ASP A 78 -10.21 -12.81 -4.62
C ASP A 78 -9.47 -11.70 -3.83
N ARG A 79 -8.19 -11.90 -3.50
CA ARG A 79 -7.51 -11.05 -2.49
C ARG A 79 -6.52 -10.07 -3.08
N LEU A 80 -6.72 -8.78 -2.80
CA LEU A 80 -5.67 -7.76 -2.85
C LEU A 80 -5.15 -7.49 -1.44
N ILE A 81 -3.84 -7.60 -1.26
CA ILE A 81 -3.13 -7.32 0.00
C ILE A 81 -2.17 -6.17 -0.25
N ILE A 82 -2.25 -5.12 0.57
CA ILE A 82 -1.27 -4.03 0.56
C ILE A 82 -0.50 -4.07 1.87
N VAL A 83 0.80 -4.32 1.77
CA VAL A 83 1.72 -4.41 2.90
C VAL A 83 2.52 -3.11 2.94
N SER A 84 2.30 -2.30 3.97
CA SER A 84 2.91 -0.97 4.10
C SER A 84 3.30 -0.68 5.55
N CYS A 85 4.54 -0.23 5.77
CA CYS A 85 4.97 0.17 7.11
C CYS A 85 4.18 1.41 7.57
N LEU A 86 3.73 1.45 8.84
CA LEU A 86 3.05 2.58 9.50
C LEU A 86 1.73 3.10 8.89
N GLY A 87 1.37 2.71 7.65
CA GLY A 87 0.19 3.18 6.94
C GLY A 87 -1.15 2.69 7.52
N GLY A 88 -1.15 1.63 8.33
CA GLY A 88 -2.37 1.10 8.97
C GLY A 88 -2.55 1.43 10.45
N ALA A 89 -1.67 2.26 11.02
CA ALA A 89 -1.66 2.46 12.47
C ALA A 89 -2.68 3.52 12.93
N GLY A 90 -3.67 3.09 13.71
CA GLY A 90 -4.65 3.96 14.37
C GLY A 90 -5.68 4.57 13.41
N ALA A 91 -6.43 5.58 13.87
CA ALA A 91 -7.52 6.20 13.11
C ALA A 91 -7.12 6.63 11.67
N PRO A 92 -5.92 7.21 11.42
CA PRO A 92 -5.52 7.54 10.05
C PRO A 92 -5.37 6.31 9.14
N GLY A 93 -4.90 5.19 9.69
CA GLY A 93 -4.76 3.95 8.94
C GLY A 93 -6.09 3.26 8.67
N GLU A 94 -7.05 3.35 9.60
CA GLU A 94 -8.43 2.88 9.37
C GLU A 94 -9.10 3.66 8.23
N GLN A 95 -8.95 4.99 8.22
CA GLN A 95 -9.46 5.86 7.17
C GLN A 95 -8.81 5.56 5.81
N PHE A 96 -7.49 5.37 5.80
CA PHE A 96 -6.74 5.01 4.60
C PHE A 96 -7.17 3.64 4.06
N GLY A 97 -7.31 2.65 4.94
CA GLY A 97 -7.82 1.33 4.59
C GLY A 97 -9.22 1.39 3.99
N ALA A 98 -10.12 2.20 4.55
CA ALA A 98 -11.46 2.40 4.00
C ALA A 98 -11.44 3.07 2.62
N ALA A 99 -10.59 4.10 2.43
CA ALA A 99 -10.44 4.80 1.15
C ALA A 99 -9.89 3.87 0.06
N ILE A 100 -8.83 3.09 0.35
CA ILE A 100 -8.31 2.08 -0.58
C ILE A 100 -9.36 1.00 -0.86
N ASN A 101 -10.08 0.52 0.16
CA ASN A 101 -11.10 -0.50 -0.05
C ASN A 101 -12.20 0.00 -1.01
N LYS A 102 -12.60 1.27 -0.89
CA LYS A 102 -13.52 1.91 -1.85
C LYS A 102 -12.90 2.04 -3.24
N LEU A 103 -11.65 2.51 -3.35
CA LEU A 103 -10.91 2.65 -4.61
C LEU A 103 -10.81 1.34 -5.39
N THR A 104 -10.60 0.24 -4.67
CA THR A 104 -10.36 -1.10 -5.23
C THR A 104 -11.63 -1.93 -5.35
N GLY A 105 -12.81 -1.36 -5.06
CA GLY A 105 -14.11 -2.02 -5.20
C GLY A 105 -14.34 -3.16 -4.20
N ASN A 106 -13.96 -2.96 -2.94
CA ASN A 106 -14.11 -3.90 -1.83
C ASN A 106 -13.32 -5.22 -1.96
N ARG A 107 -12.22 -5.22 -2.72
CA ARG A 107 -11.36 -6.40 -2.94
C ARG A 107 -10.25 -6.55 -1.89
N LEU A 108 -10.22 -5.68 -0.88
CA LEU A 108 -9.16 -5.67 0.12
C LEU A 108 -9.48 -6.56 1.32
N ASN A 109 -8.56 -7.48 1.61
CA ASN A 109 -8.33 -7.96 2.96
C ASN A 109 -7.05 -7.26 3.45
N VAL A 110 -7.23 -6.13 4.13
CA VAL A 110 -6.12 -5.26 4.58
C VAL A 110 -5.35 -5.97 5.69
N PHE A 111 -4.10 -6.36 5.43
CA PHE A 111 -3.14 -6.72 6.48
C PHE A 111 -2.07 -5.63 6.51
N LEU A 112 -2.27 -4.63 7.37
CA LEU A 112 -1.28 -3.59 7.64
C LEU A 112 -0.60 -3.92 8.97
N PRO A 113 0.45 -4.77 8.96
CA PRO A 113 1.10 -5.14 10.20
C PRO A 113 1.66 -3.91 10.92
N LYS A 114 1.27 -3.75 12.18
CA LYS A 114 2.03 -2.97 13.16
C LYS A 114 3.04 -3.90 13.81
N ASP A 115 4.27 -3.44 14.02
CA ASP A 115 5.31 -4.15 14.79
C ASP A 115 5.78 -5.52 14.22
N PHE A 116 5.44 -5.87 12.98
CA PHE A 116 5.83 -7.17 12.38
C PHE A 116 7.31 -7.28 12.08
N VAL A 117 7.97 -6.18 11.74
CA VAL A 117 9.42 -6.11 11.50
C VAL A 117 10.04 -5.04 12.39
N THR A 118 11.06 -5.44 13.13
CA THR A 118 11.94 -4.54 13.88
C THR A 118 13.25 -4.39 13.13
N SER A 119 13.79 -3.17 13.10
CA SER A 119 15.12 -2.94 12.55
C SER A 119 16.16 -3.40 13.56
N VAL A 120 17.05 -4.31 13.12
CA VAL A 120 18.11 -4.85 13.97
C VAL A 120 19.43 -4.57 13.30
N PHE A 121 20.33 -3.91 14.02
CA PHE A 121 21.70 -3.75 13.58
C PHE A 121 22.44 -5.07 13.83
N LYS A 122 22.65 -5.88 12.80
CA LYS A 122 23.48 -7.09 12.94
C LYS A 122 24.94 -6.66 12.82
N ARG A 123 25.75 -7.00 13.83
CA ARG A 123 27.18 -6.64 13.95
C ARG A 123 28.05 -7.04 12.73
N TYR A 124 27.53 -7.88 11.83
CA TYR A 124 28.20 -8.36 10.61
C TYR A 124 27.39 -8.11 9.32
N SER A 125 26.32 -7.30 9.35
CA SER A 125 25.63 -6.88 8.13
C SER A 125 26.17 -5.55 7.62
N THR A 126 26.16 -5.37 6.30
CA THR A 126 26.55 -4.11 5.64
C THR A 126 25.44 -3.04 5.70
N GLY A 127 24.43 -3.21 6.55
CA GLY A 127 23.25 -2.35 6.67
C GLY A 127 22.24 -2.84 7.71
N LEU A 128 21.11 -2.15 7.84
CA LEU A 128 20.01 -2.54 8.74
C LEU A 128 19.40 -3.89 8.29
N GLY A 129 19.28 -4.85 9.22
CA GLY A 129 18.54 -6.08 9.00
C GLY A 129 17.10 -5.94 9.46
N LEU A 130 16.17 -6.58 8.76
CA LEU A 130 14.77 -6.71 9.20
C LEU A 130 14.63 -8.00 10.02
N SER A 131 14.00 -7.94 11.19
CA SER A 131 13.67 -9.12 12.00
C SER A 131 12.17 -9.18 12.26
N LEU A 132 11.58 -10.33 11.99
CA LEU A 132 10.19 -10.63 12.33
C LEU A 132 10.03 -10.70 13.86
N GLN A 133 8.94 -10.18 14.42
CA GLN A 133 8.59 -10.42 15.82
C GLN A 133 7.92 -11.79 15.97
N ASP A 134 8.45 -12.62 16.88
CA ASP A 134 8.02 -14.01 17.10
C ASP A 134 6.55 -14.17 17.56
N ASN A 135 5.87 -13.07 17.89
CA ASN A 135 4.53 -13.08 18.51
C ASN A 135 3.39 -12.64 17.57
N PHE A 136 3.64 -12.56 16.26
CA PHE A 136 2.61 -12.20 15.29
C PHE A 136 1.46 -13.21 15.30
N LYS A 137 0.23 -12.75 15.56
CA LYS A 137 -1.00 -13.54 15.44
C LYS A 137 -1.93 -12.86 14.44
N VAL A 138 -2.40 -13.66 13.48
CA VAL A 138 -3.34 -13.31 12.40
C VAL A 138 -4.75 -13.23 12.94
#